data_AF-A0A0U3AA34-F1
#
_entry.id   AF-A0A0U3AA34-F1
#
_cell.length_a   1.000
_cell.length_b   1.000
_cell.length_c   1.000
_cell.angle_alpha   90.00
_cell.angle_beta   90.00
_cell.angle_gamma   90.00
#
_symmetry.space_group_name_H-M   'P 1'
#
loop_
_entity.id
_entity.type
_entity.pdbx_description
1 polymer ?
#
loop_
_entity_poly.entity_id
_entity_poly.type
_entity_poly.pdbx_seq_one_letter_code
_entity_poly.pdbx_strand_id
1 'polypeptide(L)'
;LDKDRGMTLEDFKLIKLHMSNYIARLAQNVKVRQRVVATAITYMRRVYARRSMTEYDPRLVAPTCLYLASKAEESTVQARLLVFYIKKLYSDERYRFEIKEILEMEMKILEALNYYLVVFHPYRALSQMLQDAGMNDATQLTWGLVNDTYKMDLILIHPPHLIALACIYIASVQKDKEN
;
A
#
# COMPACT_ATOMS: atom_id res chain seq x y z
N LEU A 1 18.58 10.00 3.92
CA LEU A 1 18.27 9.85 5.36
C LEU A 1 18.94 8.61 5.92
N ASP A 2 18.58 7.40 5.51
CA ASP A 2 19.21 6.19 6.10
C ASP A 2 20.44 5.64 5.37
N LYS A 3 20.82 6.20 4.21
CA LYS A 3 22.10 5.86 3.55
C LYS A 3 23.28 6.09 4.49
N ASP A 4 23.22 7.18 5.27
CA ASP A 4 24.23 7.55 6.27
C ASP A 4 24.20 6.64 7.51
N ARG A 5 23.14 5.83 7.66
CA ARG A 5 22.95 4.83 8.72
C ARG A 5 23.24 3.39 8.25
N GLY A 6 23.84 3.24 7.07
CA GLY A 6 24.27 1.95 6.53
C GLY A 6 23.20 1.14 5.80
N MET A 7 21.99 1.66 5.58
CA MET A 7 20.98 0.97 4.77
C MET A 7 21.23 1.18 3.28
N THR A 8 21.30 0.08 2.53
CA THR A 8 21.48 0.12 1.08
C THR A 8 20.16 0.38 0.36
N LEU A 9 20.23 0.82 -0.89
CA LEU A 9 19.04 0.95 -1.75
C LEU A 9 18.29 -0.37 -1.93
N GLU A 10 19.00 -1.50 -1.89
CA GLU A 10 18.39 -2.81 -2.03
C GLU A 10 17.61 -3.20 -0.77
N ASP A 11 18.16 -2.93 0.41
CA ASP A 11 17.44 -3.13 1.68
C ASP A 11 16.13 -2.33 1.69
N PHE A 12 16.16 -1.08 1.25
CA PHE A 12 14.95 -0.25 1.12
C PHE A 12 13.89 -0.89 0.21
N LYS A 13 14.29 -1.43 -0.93
CA LYS A 13 13.37 -2.09 -1.87
C LYS A 13 12.77 -3.34 -1.24
N LEU A 14 13.60 -4.19 -0.66
CA LEU A 14 13.19 -5.45 -0.03
C LEU A 14 12.27 -5.20 1.16
N ILE A 15 12.58 -4.23 2.02
CA ILE A 15 11.74 -3.83 3.16
C ILE A 15 10.39 -3.30 2.67
N LYS A 16 10.37 -2.37 1.70
CA LYS A 16 9.09 -1.85 1.15
C LYS A 16 8.24 -2.96 0.53
N LEU A 17 8.86 -3.88 -0.20
CA LEU A 17 8.17 -5.03 -0.80
C LEU A 17 7.59 -5.94 0.29
N HIS A 18 8.41 -6.31 1.28
CA HIS A 18 8.01 -7.18 2.38
C HIS A 18 6.85 -6.55 3.19
N MET A 19 6.96 -5.26 3.52
CA MET A 19 5.93 -4.53 4.26
C MET A 19 4.64 -4.33 3.45
N SER A 20 4.73 -4.11 2.13
CA SER A 20 3.53 -4.06 1.28
C SER A 20 2.76 -5.38 1.29
N ASN A 21 3.48 -6.51 1.23
CA ASN A 21 2.89 -7.84 1.37
C ASN A 21 2.31 -8.08 2.78
N TYR A 22 2.99 -7.57 3.80
CA TYR A 22 2.49 -7.62 5.18
C TYR A 22 1.16 -6.87 5.35
N ILE A 23 1.07 -5.64 4.81
CA ILE A 23 -0.18 -4.86 4.78
C ILE A 23 -1.30 -5.66 4.09
N ALA A 24 -1.02 -6.25 2.91
CA ALA A 24 -2.00 -7.03 2.18
C ALA A 24 -2.50 -8.26 2.97
N ARG A 25 -1.60 -8.99 3.65
CA ARG A 25 -1.96 -10.14 4.51
C ARG A 25 -2.79 -9.72 5.73
N LEU A 26 -2.42 -8.61 6.38
CA LEU A 26 -3.22 -8.08 7.48
C LEU A 26 -4.62 -7.65 7.00
N ALA A 27 -4.68 -6.94 5.88
CA ALA A 27 -5.92 -6.48 5.27
C ALA A 27 -6.90 -7.61 4.96
N GLN A 28 -6.40 -8.76 4.48
CA GLN A 28 -7.22 -9.96 4.27
C GLN A 28 -7.84 -10.47 5.58
N ASN A 29 -7.06 -10.49 6.67
CA ASN A 29 -7.55 -10.93 7.98
C ASN A 29 -8.62 -9.99 8.55
N VAL A 30 -8.46 -8.68 8.38
CA VAL A 30 -9.44 -7.66 8.82
C VAL A 30 -10.54 -7.38 7.79
N LYS A 31 -10.54 -8.11 6.66
CA LYS A 31 -11.57 -8.08 5.59
C LYS A 31 -11.84 -6.69 5.01
N VAL A 32 -10.80 -5.87 4.81
CA VAL A 32 -10.94 -4.56 4.14
C VAL A 32 -10.84 -4.67 2.63
N ARG A 33 -11.40 -3.68 1.93
CA ARG A 33 -11.38 -3.59 0.46
C ARG A 33 -9.97 -3.28 -0.07
N GLN A 34 -9.68 -3.70 -1.30
CA GLN A 34 -8.40 -3.46 -1.97
C GLN A 34 -8.00 -1.97 -2.05
N ARG A 35 -8.99 -1.07 -2.14
CA ARG A 35 -8.74 0.37 -2.11
C ARG A 35 -8.04 0.81 -0.81
N VAL A 36 -8.49 0.29 0.34
CA VAL A 36 -7.87 0.55 1.65
C VAL A 36 -6.41 0.10 1.67
N VAL A 37 -6.13 -1.06 1.09
CA VAL A 37 -4.77 -1.63 0.98
C VAL A 37 -3.87 -0.72 0.15
N ALA A 38 -4.37 -0.28 -1.01
CA ALA A 38 -3.67 0.65 -1.88
C ALA A 38 -3.37 1.99 -1.20
N THR A 39 -4.33 2.54 -0.45
CA THR A 39 -4.16 3.77 0.35
C THR A 39 -3.10 3.57 1.43
N ALA A 40 -3.15 2.47 2.17
CA ALA A 40 -2.17 2.14 3.22
C ALA A 40 -0.73 2.02 2.69
N ILE A 41 -0.55 1.31 1.57
CA ILE A 41 0.76 1.20 0.91
C ILE A 41 1.23 2.58 0.44
N THR A 42 0.33 3.41 -0.11
CA THR A 42 0.66 4.77 -0.55
C THR A 42 1.10 5.64 0.62
N TYR A 43 0.41 5.58 1.76
CA TYR A 43 0.83 6.28 2.98
C TYR A 43 2.22 5.84 3.44
N MET A 44 2.47 4.54 3.53
CA MET A 44 3.78 4.01 3.90
C MET A 44 4.89 4.52 2.97
N ARG A 45 4.65 4.52 1.66
CA ARG A 45 5.61 5.04 0.67
C ARG A 45 5.86 6.54 0.85
N ARG A 46 4.81 7.34 1.07
CA ARG A 46 4.94 8.79 1.34
C ARG A 46 5.69 9.09 2.63
N VAL A 47 5.43 8.33 3.69
CA VAL A 47 6.15 8.44 4.98
C VAL A 47 7.64 8.21 4.77
N TYR A 48 8.03 7.09 4.11
CA TYR A 48 9.44 6.77 3.88
C TYR A 48 10.14 7.58 2.79
N ALA A 49 9.41 8.41 2.06
CA ALA A 49 10.02 9.44 1.21
C ALA A 49 10.60 10.60 2.04
N ARG A 50 10.15 10.77 3.30
CA ARG A 50 10.49 11.92 4.16
C ARG A 50 11.04 11.56 5.53
N ARG A 51 10.74 10.36 6.02
CA ARG A 51 11.14 9.87 7.34
C ARG A 51 12.05 8.66 7.21
N SER A 52 12.91 8.51 8.20
CA SER A 52 13.87 7.42 8.28
C SER A 52 13.19 6.10 8.69
N MET A 53 13.57 4.98 8.06
CA MET A 53 13.09 3.64 8.44
C MET A 53 13.64 3.18 9.80
N THR A 54 14.74 3.75 10.28
CA THR A 54 15.26 3.45 11.62
C THR A 54 14.52 4.22 12.71
N GLU A 55 14.01 5.42 12.42
CA GLU A 55 13.17 6.19 13.36
C GLU A 55 11.72 5.72 13.37
N TYR A 56 11.21 5.36 12.19
CA TYR A 56 9.84 4.91 11.98
C TYR A 56 9.88 3.43 11.61
N ASP A 57 9.83 2.55 12.62
CA ASP A 57 9.91 1.09 12.41
C ASP A 57 8.85 0.61 11.40
N PRO A 58 9.24 0.04 10.25
CA PRO A 58 8.33 -0.48 9.24
C PRO A 58 7.31 -1.47 9.76
N ARG A 59 7.66 -2.24 10.80
CA ARG A 59 6.78 -3.24 11.41
C ARG A 59 5.59 -2.61 12.11
N LEU A 60 5.75 -1.40 12.66
CA LEU A 60 4.69 -0.62 13.30
C LEU A 60 4.02 0.34 12.31
N VAL A 61 4.78 0.95 11.40
CA VAL A 61 4.24 1.87 10.38
C VAL A 61 3.28 1.16 9.44
N ALA A 62 3.63 -0.03 8.94
CA ALA A 62 2.80 -0.77 8.00
C ALA A 62 1.36 -1.03 8.52
N PRO A 63 1.15 -1.65 9.70
CA PRO A 63 -0.19 -1.83 10.24
C PRO A 63 -0.86 -0.50 10.60
N THR A 64 -0.10 0.48 11.09
CA THR A 64 -0.68 1.79 11.44
C THR A 64 -1.17 2.55 10.20
N CYS A 65 -0.46 2.46 9.07
CA CYS A 65 -0.94 2.96 7.77
C CYS A 65 -2.24 2.27 7.35
N LEU A 66 -2.38 0.95 7.59
CA LEU A 66 -3.61 0.22 7.31
C LEU A 66 -4.77 0.69 8.20
N TYR A 67 -4.51 0.89 9.49
CA TYR A 67 -5.47 1.45 10.44
C TYR A 67 -5.96 2.83 10.00
N LEU A 68 -5.03 3.76 9.72
CA LEU A 68 -5.34 5.11 9.28
C LEU A 68 -6.09 5.12 7.93
N ALA A 69 -5.62 4.34 6.95
CA ALA A 69 -6.27 4.21 5.65
C ALA A 69 -7.70 3.67 5.78
N SER A 70 -7.95 2.72 6.69
CA SER A 70 -9.30 2.19 6.91
C SER A 70 -10.28 3.26 7.38
N LYS A 71 -9.80 4.24 8.16
CA LYS A 71 -10.61 5.39 8.59
C LYS A 71 -10.82 6.38 7.44
N ALA A 72 -9.76 6.70 6.70
CA ALA A 72 -9.82 7.63 5.57
C ALA A 72 -10.68 7.13 4.40
N GLU A 73 -10.75 5.82 4.20
CA GLU A 73 -11.55 5.15 3.16
C GLU A 73 -12.89 4.59 3.69
N GLU A 74 -13.36 5.08 4.85
CA GLU A 74 -14.70 4.78 5.41
C GLU A 74 -14.99 3.27 5.58
N SER A 75 -13.96 2.47 5.88
CA SER A 75 -14.04 1.02 6.11
C SER A 75 -13.59 0.63 7.54
N THR A 76 -13.73 1.57 8.48
CA THR A 76 -13.13 1.60 9.83
C THR A 76 -12.78 0.24 10.44
N VAL A 77 -11.49 0.00 10.70
CA VAL A 77 -10.99 -1.18 11.43
C VAL A 77 -10.72 -0.83 12.89
N GLN A 78 -11.11 -1.70 13.83
CA GLN A 78 -10.79 -1.51 15.24
C GLN A 78 -9.31 -1.83 15.53
N ALA A 79 -8.61 -0.94 16.26
CA ALA A 79 -7.19 -1.14 16.60
C ALA A 79 -6.95 -2.46 17.37
N ARG A 80 -7.88 -2.88 18.24
CA ARG A 80 -7.82 -4.15 18.95
C ARG A 80 -7.75 -5.36 18.01
N LEU A 81 -8.53 -5.34 16.93
CA LEU A 81 -8.53 -6.42 15.94
C LEU A 81 -7.20 -6.46 15.18
N LEU A 82 -6.65 -5.29 14.86
CA LEU A 82 -5.37 -5.18 14.18
C LEU A 82 -4.23 -5.72 15.06
N VAL A 83 -4.15 -5.31 16.32
CA VAL A 83 -3.19 -5.85 17.31
C VAL A 83 -3.29 -7.37 17.43
N PHE A 84 -4.52 -7.90 17.48
CA PHE A 84 -4.72 -9.35 17.53
C PHE A 84 -4.10 -10.07 16.33
N TYR A 85 -4.33 -9.59 15.10
CA TYR A 85 -3.77 -10.22 13.91
C TYR A 85 -2.26 -9.98 13.73
N ILE A 86 -1.72 -8.85 14.18
CA ILE A 86 -0.27 -8.63 14.24
C ILE A 86 0.38 -9.73 15.09
N LYS A 87 -0.13 -9.96 16.31
CA LYS A 87 0.36 -11.01 17.23
C LYS A 87 0.17 -12.42 16.68
N LYS A 88 -0.88 -12.66 15.90
CA LYS A 88 -1.13 -13.96 15.27
C LYS A 88 -0.15 -14.23 14.11
N LEU A 89 0.24 -13.21 13.37
CA LEU A 89 1.15 -13.36 12.23
C LEU A 89 2.62 -13.47 12.65
N TYR A 90 3.00 -12.89 13.79
CA TYR A 90 4.35 -12.95 14.33
C TYR A 90 4.36 -13.44 15.77
N SER A 91 4.99 -14.60 15.99
CA SER A 91 5.12 -15.23 17.30
C SER A 91 6.18 -14.60 18.20
N ASP A 92 7.09 -13.80 17.62
CA ASP A 92 8.21 -13.17 18.33
C ASP A 92 7.70 -11.98 19.17
N GLU A 93 8.06 -11.96 20.45
CA GLU A 93 7.70 -10.94 21.45
C GLU A 93 8.04 -9.51 20.97
N ARG A 94 9.08 -9.34 20.16
CA ARG A 94 9.49 -8.03 19.62
C ARG A 94 8.49 -7.40 18.66
N TYR A 95 7.47 -8.16 18.24
CA TYR A 95 6.41 -7.70 17.33
C TYR A 95 5.07 -7.52 18.05
N ARG A 96 5.06 -7.59 19.39
CA ARG A 96 3.85 -7.40 20.19
C ARG A 96 3.58 -5.93 20.45
N PHE A 97 3.09 -5.25 19.42
CA PHE A 97 2.59 -3.89 19.57
C PHE A 97 1.27 -3.87 20.37
N GLU A 98 1.13 -2.85 21.20
CA GLU A 98 -0.09 -2.50 21.91
C GLU A 98 -0.90 -1.46 21.13
N ILE A 99 -2.18 -1.30 21.53
CA ILE A 99 -3.07 -0.30 20.92
C ILE A 99 -2.46 1.11 21.06
N LYS A 100 -1.85 1.40 22.21
CA LYS A 100 -1.22 2.70 22.49
C LYS A 100 -0.15 3.05 21.45
N GLU A 101 0.71 2.09 21.09
CA GLU A 101 1.79 2.30 20.11
C GLU A 101 1.24 2.56 18.70
N ILE A 102 0.15 1.88 18.31
CA ILE A 102 -0.53 2.14 17.03
C ILE A 102 -1.09 3.57 17.01
N LEU A 103 -1.72 4.02 18.10
CA LEU A 103 -2.30 5.36 18.18
C LEU A 103 -1.22 6.46 18.22
N GLU A 104 -0.12 6.23 18.92
CA GLU A 104 1.03 7.16 18.90
C GLU A 104 1.69 7.23 17.52
N MET A 105 1.88 6.09 16.86
CA MET A 105 2.43 6.06 15.50
C MET A 105 1.47 6.70 14.49
N GLU A 106 0.15 6.57 14.69
CA GLU A 106 -0.84 7.20 13.82
C GLU A 106 -0.66 8.71 13.81
N MET A 107 -0.49 9.34 14.98
CA MET A 107 -0.24 10.78 15.07
C MET A 107 1.03 11.17 14.33
N LYS A 108 2.10 10.37 14.45
CA LYS A 108 3.36 10.61 13.73
C LYS A 108 3.23 10.45 12.21
N ILE A 109 2.41 9.51 11.75
CA ILE A 109 2.13 9.30 10.32
C ILE A 109 1.30 10.45 9.76
N LEU A 110 0.26 10.89 10.48
CA LEU A 110 -0.55 12.04 10.10
C LEU A 110 0.31 13.29 9.87
N GLU A 111 1.23 13.56 10.81
CA GLU A 111 2.18 14.66 10.70
C GLU A 111 3.13 14.47 9.50
N ALA A 112 3.70 13.26 9.32
CA ALA A 112 4.62 12.98 8.20
C ALA A 112 3.94 13.11 6.81
N LEU A 113 2.64 12.85 6.73
CA LEU A 113 1.81 13.03 5.54
C LEU A 113 1.32 14.47 5.35
N ASN A 114 1.61 15.38 6.29
CA ASN A 114 1.03 16.72 6.37
C ASN A 114 -0.51 16.69 6.23
N TYR A 115 -1.16 15.66 6.80
CA TYR A 115 -2.61 15.44 6.72
C TYR A 115 -3.19 15.30 5.29
N TYR A 116 -2.37 15.09 4.26
CA TYR A 116 -2.85 14.80 2.90
C TYR A 116 -3.28 13.34 2.75
N LEU A 117 -4.48 13.04 3.26
CA LEU A 117 -5.02 11.68 3.35
C LEU A 117 -5.73 11.20 2.09
N VAL A 118 -6.25 12.10 1.26
CA VAL A 118 -6.94 11.70 0.02
C VAL A 118 -5.92 11.15 -0.99
N VAL A 119 -6.18 9.94 -1.48
CA VAL A 119 -5.38 9.28 -2.52
C VAL A 119 -6.26 8.96 -3.71
N PHE A 120 -5.85 9.43 -4.88
CA PHE A 120 -6.47 9.06 -6.16
C PHE A 120 -5.79 7.80 -6.68
N HIS A 121 -6.57 6.74 -6.90
CA HIS A 121 -6.06 5.45 -7.36
C HIS A 121 -6.37 5.19 -8.84
N PRO A 122 -5.56 4.38 -9.54
CA PRO A 122 -5.76 4.08 -10.97
C PRO A 122 -7.07 3.36 -11.28
N TYR A 123 -7.67 2.67 -10.30
CA TYR A 123 -8.85 1.81 -10.49
C TYR A 123 -10.02 2.49 -11.20
N ARG A 124 -10.33 3.75 -10.86
CA ARG A 124 -11.45 4.47 -11.49
C ARG A 124 -11.15 4.79 -12.96
N ALA A 125 -9.95 5.29 -13.24
CA ALA A 125 -9.52 5.58 -14.60
C ALA A 125 -9.44 4.30 -15.42
N LEU A 126 -8.92 3.21 -14.84
CA LEU A 126 -8.84 1.90 -15.46
C LEU A 126 -10.21 1.42 -15.96
N SER A 127 -11.23 1.42 -15.09
CA SER A 127 -12.57 0.95 -15.47
C SER A 127 -13.16 1.76 -16.62
N GLN A 128 -13.01 3.09 -16.58
CA GLN A 128 -13.49 3.97 -17.64
C GLN A 128 -12.76 3.71 -18.96
N MET A 129 -11.42 3.64 -18.93
CA MET A 129 -10.61 3.47 -20.14
C MET A 129 -10.81 2.10 -20.80
N LEU A 130 -10.97 1.03 -20.02
CA LEU A 130 -11.29 -0.30 -20.56
C LEU A 130 -12.66 -0.33 -21.23
N GLN A 131 -13.65 0.35 -20.63
CA GLN A 131 -14.99 0.48 -21.20
C GLN A 131 -14.95 1.25 -22.53
N ASP A 132 -14.26 2.40 -22.55
CA ASP A 132 -14.13 3.25 -23.75
C ASP A 132 -13.39 2.53 -24.89
N ALA A 133 -12.41 1.68 -24.55
CA ALA A 133 -11.66 0.86 -25.51
C ALA A 133 -12.39 -0.43 -25.95
N GLY A 134 -13.54 -0.76 -25.34
CA GLY A 134 -14.24 -2.03 -25.60
C GLY A 134 -13.51 -3.28 -25.08
N MET A 135 -12.52 -3.14 -24.20
CA MET A 135 -11.62 -4.21 -23.73
C MET A 135 -12.07 -4.81 -22.38
N ASN A 136 -13.38 -4.98 -22.18
CA ASN A 136 -13.93 -5.42 -20.90
C ASN A 136 -13.44 -6.83 -20.49
N ASP A 137 -13.09 -7.66 -21.47
CA ASP A 137 -12.51 -8.99 -21.29
C ASP A 137 -11.07 -8.95 -20.71
N ALA A 138 -10.38 -7.81 -20.74
CA ALA A 138 -9.05 -7.62 -20.15
C ALA A 138 -9.09 -7.09 -18.71
N THR A 139 -10.28 -6.90 -18.13
CA THR A 139 -10.45 -6.24 -16.82
C THR A 139 -9.69 -6.93 -15.70
N GLN A 140 -9.82 -8.25 -15.56
CA GLN A 140 -9.18 -8.98 -14.46
C GLN A 140 -7.66 -8.96 -14.56
N LEU A 141 -7.11 -9.18 -15.76
CA LEU A 141 -5.67 -9.10 -16.02
C LEU A 141 -5.13 -7.72 -15.67
N THR A 142 -5.77 -6.68 -16.20
CA THR A 142 -5.31 -5.29 -16.02
C THR A 142 -5.45 -4.83 -14.57
N TRP A 143 -6.49 -5.28 -13.86
CA TRP A 143 -6.66 -5.02 -12.44
C TRP A 143 -5.54 -5.67 -11.60
N GLY A 144 -5.14 -6.89 -11.96
CA GLY A 144 -3.97 -7.57 -11.39
C GLY A 144 -2.69 -6.76 -11.58
N LEU A 145 -2.44 -6.28 -12.81
CA LEU A 145 -1.29 -5.43 -13.13
C LEU A 145 -1.29 -4.14 -12.31
N VAL A 146 -2.43 -3.45 -12.19
CA VAL A 146 -2.56 -2.26 -11.35
C VAL A 146 -2.23 -2.57 -9.89
N ASN A 147 -2.70 -3.69 -9.34
CA ASN A 147 -2.36 -4.08 -7.97
C ASN A 147 -0.84 -4.29 -7.80
N ASP A 148 -0.17 -4.87 -8.80
CA ASP A 148 1.27 -5.09 -8.76
C ASP A 148 2.06 -3.78 -8.81
N THR A 149 1.53 -2.71 -9.40
CA THR A 149 2.19 -1.39 -9.39
C THR A 149 2.41 -0.84 -7.98
N TYR A 150 1.57 -1.21 -7.00
CA TYR A 150 1.74 -0.83 -5.60
C TYR A 150 2.93 -1.51 -4.92
N LYS A 151 3.57 -2.50 -5.55
CA LYS A 151 4.86 -3.06 -5.11
C LYS A 151 6.03 -2.15 -5.50
N MET A 152 5.81 -1.18 -6.39
CA MET A 152 6.79 -0.20 -6.86
C MET A 152 6.44 1.22 -6.40
N ASP A 153 7.35 2.18 -6.59
CA ASP A 153 7.12 3.59 -6.22
C ASP A 153 6.29 4.39 -7.26
N LEU A 154 5.68 3.71 -8.23
CA LEU A 154 4.99 4.35 -9.38
C LEU A 154 3.90 5.33 -8.94
N ILE A 155 3.15 5.01 -7.89
CA ILE A 155 2.08 5.88 -7.35
C ILE A 155 2.59 7.23 -6.81
N LEU A 156 3.90 7.35 -6.57
CA LEU A 156 4.54 8.61 -6.16
C LEU A 156 5.07 9.43 -7.34
N ILE A 157 5.27 8.79 -8.50
CA ILE A 157 6.02 9.37 -9.63
C ILE A 157 5.07 9.74 -10.78
N HIS A 158 4.03 8.94 -11.01
CA HIS A 158 3.12 9.11 -12.13
C HIS A 158 1.67 9.31 -11.67
N PRO A 159 0.88 10.11 -12.41
CA PRO A 159 -0.53 10.27 -12.11
C PRO A 159 -1.32 8.97 -12.37
N PRO A 160 -2.43 8.73 -11.66
CA PRO A 160 -3.11 7.43 -11.67
C PRO A 160 -3.62 6.97 -13.04
N HIS A 161 -4.05 7.90 -13.90
CA HIS A 161 -4.53 7.57 -15.24
C HIS A 161 -3.42 7.08 -16.17
N LEU A 162 -2.19 7.59 -16.03
CA LEU A 162 -1.04 7.09 -16.81
C LEU A 162 -0.64 5.69 -16.36
N ILE A 163 -0.70 5.40 -15.06
CA ILE A 163 -0.47 4.04 -14.54
C ILE A 163 -1.52 3.07 -15.11
N ALA A 164 -2.81 3.47 -15.10
CA ALA A 164 -3.87 2.67 -15.69
C ALA A 164 -3.64 2.39 -17.18
N LEU A 165 -3.30 3.43 -17.97
CA LEU A 165 -3.00 3.31 -19.39
C LEU A 165 -1.84 2.34 -19.65
N ALA A 166 -0.75 2.45 -18.89
CA ALA A 166 0.40 1.57 -19.02
C ALA A 166 0.02 0.11 -18.72
N CYS A 167 -0.81 -0.14 -17.70
CA CYS A 167 -1.32 -1.48 -17.41
C CYS A 167 -2.19 -2.02 -18.56
N ILE A 168 -3.07 -1.21 -19.15
CA ILE A 168 -3.90 -1.62 -20.30
C ILE A 168 -3.01 -1.98 -21.49
N TYR A 169 -1.99 -1.16 -21.78
CA TYR A 169 -1.04 -1.43 -22.87
C TYR A 169 -0.31 -2.78 -22.66
N ILE A 170 0.20 -3.02 -21.45
CA ILE A 170 0.86 -4.29 -21.12
C ILE A 170 -0.10 -5.48 -21.28
N ALA A 171 -1.34 -5.36 -20.79
CA ALA A 171 -2.35 -6.40 -20.92
C ALA A 171 -2.71 -6.70 -22.38
N SER A 172 -2.76 -5.67 -23.23
CA SER A 172 -3.03 -5.80 -24.67
C SER A 172 -1.93 -6.59 -25.37
N VAL A 173 -0.67 -6.22 -25.12
CA VAL A 173 0.50 -6.90 -25.69
C VAL A 173 0.62 -8.35 -25.21
N GLN A 174 0.18 -8.67 -24.00
CA GLN A 174 0.15 -10.04 -23.50
C GLN A 174 -0.90 -10.89 -24.22
N LYS A 175 -2.12 -10.34 -24.42
CA LYS A 175 -3.17 -11.02 -25.18
C LYS A 175 -2.78 -11.32 -26.61
N ASP A 176 -2.09 -10.38 -27.27
CA ASP A 176 -1.63 -10.57 -28.66
C ASP A 176 -0.60 -11.71 -28.81
N LYS A 177 0.08 -12.12 -27.73
CA LYS A 177 1.01 -13.26 -27.74
C LYS A 177 0.34 -14.60 -27.47
N GLU A 178 -0.85 -14.60 -26.89
CA GLU A 178 -1.61 -15.81 -26.56
C GLU A 178 -2.52 -16.26 -27.72
N ASN A 179 -2.75 -15.37 -28.69
CA ASN A 179 -3.47 -15.62 -29.94
C ASN A 179 -2.51 -15.91 -31.09
#